data_AF-A0A7S3ARF9-F1
#
_entry.id   AF-A0A7S3ARF9-F1
#
_cell.length_a   1.000
_cell.length_b   1.000
_cell.length_c   1.000
_cell.angle_alpha   90.00
_cell.angle_beta   90.00
_cell.angle_gamma   90.00
#
_symmetry.space_group_name_H-M   'P 1'
#
loop_
_entity.id
_entity.type
_entity.pdbx_description
1 polymer ?
#
loop_
_entity_poly.entity_id
_entity_poly.type
_entity_poly.pdbx_seq_one_letter_code
_entity_poly.pdbx_strand_id
1 'polypeptide(L)'
;PRFPLILGGLQPGEERLGLMMVRLKKHRWHKKVLKSADPLVISLGWRRFQSLPLYCTKDANLRLRHIKYTPEHMHCLAAFYGPSTPPNTGLLAFQSDSKKTFRISATGVLLELEASFNIVKKLKLVGCPFKVNKNTAFIKDMFNSSLEVAKFEGAAIRTVSGIRGQVKKGLKEDDGTFRATFEDKLLRS
;
A
#
# COMPACT_ATOMS: atom_id res chain seq x y z
N PRO A 1 -23.84 -39.26 9.81
CA PRO A 1 -22.92 -38.25 9.23
C PRO A 1 -23.14 -36.85 9.83
N ARG A 2 -22.10 -36.20 10.38
CA ARG A 2 -22.20 -34.90 11.11
C ARG A 2 -22.05 -33.65 10.23
N PHE A 3 -21.48 -33.77 9.03
CA PHE A 3 -21.26 -32.64 8.13
C PHE A 3 -21.89 -32.89 6.75
N PRO A 4 -22.61 -31.92 6.17
CA PRO A 4 -23.14 -32.05 4.81
C PRO A 4 -22.01 -31.92 3.78
N LEU A 5 -22.16 -32.63 2.67
CA LEU A 5 -21.31 -32.49 1.49
C LEU A 5 -22.02 -31.57 0.49
N ILE A 6 -21.29 -30.62 -0.07
CA ILE A 6 -21.79 -29.68 -1.07
C ILE A 6 -20.93 -29.85 -2.32
N LEU A 7 -21.58 -30.09 -3.46
CA LEU A 7 -20.94 -30.17 -4.77
C LEU A 7 -21.38 -28.94 -5.60
N GLY A 8 -20.40 -28.21 -6.12
CA GLY A 8 -20.63 -27.03 -6.95
C GLY A 8 -19.91 -27.17 -8.29
N GLY A 9 -20.58 -26.78 -9.38
CA GLY A 9 -19.97 -26.72 -10.71
C GLY A 9 -19.16 -25.43 -10.87
N LEU A 10 -17.96 -25.56 -11.46
CA LEU A 10 -17.12 -24.42 -11.82
C LEU A 10 -17.45 -23.93 -13.23
N GLN A 11 -17.46 -22.62 -13.43
CA GLN A 11 -17.66 -22.04 -14.75
C GLN A 11 -16.37 -22.12 -15.59
N PRO A 12 -16.48 -22.10 -16.93
CA PRO A 12 -15.32 -22.00 -17.81
C PRO A 12 -14.45 -20.79 -17.44
N GLY A 13 -13.20 -21.05 -17.06
CA GLY A 13 -12.24 -20.00 -16.65
C GLY A 13 -12.05 -19.82 -15.14
N GLU A 14 -12.92 -20.36 -14.28
CA GLU A 14 -12.75 -20.32 -12.81
C GLU A 14 -11.68 -21.27 -12.28
N GLU A 15 -11.12 -22.11 -13.15
CA GLU A 15 -10.01 -23.01 -12.82
C GLU A 15 -8.66 -22.30 -12.80
N ARG A 16 -8.54 -21.19 -13.53
CA ARG A 16 -7.29 -20.45 -13.65
C ARG A 16 -7.02 -19.64 -12.39
N LEU A 17 -5.76 -19.56 -12.02
CA LEU A 17 -5.30 -18.66 -10.96
C LEU A 17 -4.93 -17.31 -11.57
N GLY A 18 -5.18 -16.23 -10.83
CA GLY A 18 -4.90 -14.88 -11.27
C GLY A 18 -4.84 -13.90 -10.11
N LEU A 19 -4.38 -12.69 -10.42
CA LEU A 19 -4.48 -11.55 -9.53
C LEU A 19 -5.89 -10.99 -9.61
N MET A 20 -6.50 -10.81 -8.44
CA MET A 20 -7.86 -10.27 -8.29
C MET A 20 -7.84 -8.99 -7.48
N MET A 21 -8.65 -8.01 -7.89
CA MET A 21 -8.90 -6.82 -7.09
C MET A 21 -10.28 -6.88 -6.47
N VAL A 22 -10.33 -6.73 -5.16
CA VAL A 22 -11.57 -6.72 -4.38
C VAL A 22 -11.75 -5.40 -3.67
N ARG A 23 -13.00 -4.97 -3.55
CA ARG A 23 -13.42 -3.91 -2.64
C ARG A 23 -13.72 -4.54 -1.29
N LEU A 24 -12.86 -4.31 -0.31
CA LEU A 24 -12.93 -4.94 1.01
C LEU A 24 -13.25 -3.91 2.09
N LYS A 25 -14.06 -4.30 3.07
CA LYS A 25 -14.35 -3.52 4.28
C LYS A 25 -14.17 -4.40 5.50
N LYS A 26 -13.46 -3.90 6.50
CA LYS A 26 -13.38 -4.57 7.80
C LYS A 26 -14.78 -4.70 8.39
N HIS A 27 -15.10 -5.87 8.94
CA HIS A 27 -16.39 -6.06 9.58
C HIS A 27 -16.49 -5.22 10.86
N ARG A 28 -17.65 -4.58 11.09
CA ARG A 28 -17.89 -3.68 12.24
C ARG A 28 -17.64 -4.33 13.60
N TRP A 29 -17.98 -5.61 13.74
CA TRP A 29 -17.82 -6.38 14.98
C TRP A 29 -16.44 -7.03 15.12
N HIS A 30 -15.57 -6.91 14.11
CA HIS A 30 -14.21 -7.40 14.20
C HIS A 30 -13.31 -6.37 14.89
N LYS A 31 -12.81 -6.72 16.08
CA LYS A 31 -12.06 -5.81 16.96
C LYS A 31 -10.69 -5.42 16.40
N LYS A 32 -9.98 -6.33 15.73
CA LYS A 32 -8.61 -6.08 15.23
C LYS A 32 -8.66 -5.41 13.86
N VAL A 33 -7.72 -4.51 13.56
CA VAL A 33 -7.49 -4.06 12.18
C VAL A 33 -6.71 -5.12 11.41
N LEU A 34 -7.01 -5.27 10.12
CA LEU A 34 -6.30 -6.21 9.26
C LEU A 34 -5.05 -5.56 8.70
N LYS A 35 -3.93 -6.26 8.79
CA LYS A 35 -2.64 -5.81 8.27
C LYS A 35 -2.41 -6.41 6.88
N SER A 36 -1.81 -5.61 6.01
CA SER A 36 -1.44 -6.03 4.66
C SER A 36 -0.38 -7.13 4.70
N ALA A 37 -0.49 -8.10 3.78
CA ALA A 37 0.39 -9.27 3.68
C ALA A 37 0.35 -10.23 4.90
N ASP A 38 -0.68 -10.13 5.75
CA ASP A 38 -0.98 -11.15 6.75
C ASP A 38 -1.94 -12.21 6.16
N PRO A 39 -1.84 -13.48 6.57
CA PRO A 39 -2.68 -14.56 6.07
C PRO A 39 -4.16 -14.35 6.39
N LEU A 40 -4.98 -14.43 5.35
CA LEU A 40 -6.42 -14.29 5.44
C LEU A 40 -7.08 -15.45 4.68
N VAL A 41 -8.00 -16.15 5.34
CA VAL A 41 -8.81 -17.19 4.70
C VAL A 41 -9.96 -16.51 4.00
N ILE A 42 -10.02 -16.67 2.69
CA ILE A 42 -10.99 -16.05 1.81
C ILE A 42 -11.97 -17.13 1.37
N SER A 43 -13.26 -16.87 1.56
CA SER A 43 -14.36 -17.63 0.99
C SER A 43 -14.93 -16.83 -0.17
N LEU A 44 -14.79 -17.37 -1.38
CA LEU A 44 -15.19 -16.73 -2.63
C LEU A 44 -15.85 -17.81 -3.51
N GLY A 45 -17.14 -17.65 -3.79
CA GLY A 45 -17.94 -18.70 -4.43
C GLY A 45 -17.89 -20.02 -3.65
N TRP A 46 -17.59 -21.12 -4.36
CA TRP A 46 -17.45 -22.47 -3.79
C TRP A 46 -16.13 -22.71 -3.06
N ARG A 47 -15.14 -21.82 -3.21
CA ARG A 47 -13.77 -22.05 -2.77
C ARG A 47 -13.49 -21.34 -1.45
N ARG A 48 -12.77 -22.05 -0.59
CA ARG A 48 -12.13 -21.49 0.61
C ARG A 48 -10.64 -21.72 0.49
N PHE A 49 -9.87 -20.64 0.51
CA PHE A 49 -8.42 -20.70 0.38
C PHE A 49 -7.78 -19.60 1.22
N GLN A 50 -6.52 -19.79 1.55
CA GLN A 50 -5.74 -18.79 2.28
C GLN A 50 -4.91 -17.99 1.29
N SER A 51 -4.92 -16.67 1.40
CA SER A 51 -4.07 -15.79 0.60
C SER A 51 -3.54 -14.63 1.44
N LEU A 52 -2.60 -13.88 0.87
CA LEU A 52 -1.95 -12.72 1.48
C LEU A 52 -2.41 -11.44 0.79
N PRO A 53 -3.53 -10.82 1.22
CA PRO A 53 -4.03 -9.62 0.58
C PRO A 53 -3.10 -8.41 0.80
N LEU A 54 -2.85 -7.68 -0.28
CA LEU A 54 -2.23 -6.37 -0.28
C LEU A 54 -3.30 -5.29 -0.31
N TYR A 55 -3.38 -4.48 0.75
CA TYR A 55 -4.37 -3.42 0.84
C TYR A 55 -3.88 -2.14 0.16
N CYS A 56 -4.78 -1.46 -0.56
CA CYS A 56 -4.50 -0.20 -1.22
C CYS A 56 -5.70 0.76 -1.20
N THR A 57 -5.41 2.05 -1.38
CA THR A 57 -6.38 3.12 -1.57
C THR A 57 -6.12 3.80 -2.90
N LYS A 58 -7.18 4.13 -3.65
CA LYS A 58 -7.08 4.92 -4.86
C LYS A 58 -6.90 6.39 -4.47
N ASP A 59 -5.74 6.96 -4.78
CA ASP A 59 -5.46 8.39 -4.59
C ASP A 59 -6.18 9.22 -5.68
N ALA A 60 -6.27 10.54 -5.50
CA ALA A 60 -6.88 11.46 -6.49
C ALA A 60 -6.23 11.37 -7.88
N ASN A 61 -4.93 11.04 -7.93
CA ASN A 61 -4.17 10.85 -9.17
C ASN A 61 -4.37 9.44 -9.78
N LEU A 62 -5.44 8.74 -9.41
CA LEU A 62 -5.80 7.37 -9.82
C LEU A 62 -4.76 6.28 -9.47
N ARG A 63 -3.71 6.62 -8.71
CA ARG A 63 -2.68 5.67 -8.28
C ARG A 63 -3.20 4.77 -7.16
N LEU A 64 -2.87 3.48 -7.22
CA LEU A 64 -3.14 2.52 -6.17
C LEU A 64 -2.05 2.61 -5.11
N ARG A 65 -2.30 3.39 -4.06
CA ARG A 65 -1.35 3.57 -2.96
C ARG A 65 -1.50 2.46 -1.94
N HIS A 66 -0.42 1.74 -1.66
CA HIS A 66 -0.34 0.73 -0.61
C HIS A 66 -0.66 1.31 0.77
N ILE A 67 -1.49 0.61 1.55
CA ILE A 67 -1.76 0.91 2.96
C ILE A 67 -1.34 -0.28 3.82
N LYS A 68 -0.79 0.02 5.01
CA LYS A 68 -0.35 -1.02 5.95
C LYS A 68 -1.52 -1.74 6.62
N TYR A 69 -2.62 -1.03 6.87
CA TYR A 69 -3.78 -1.53 7.61
C TYR A 69 -5.08 -1.12 6.91
N THR A 70 -6.12 -1.95 7.08
CA THR A 70 -7.47 -1.61 6.63
C THR A 70 -8.06 -0.46 7.44
N PRO A 71 -8.71 0.54 6.83
CA PRO A 71 -9.45 1.55 7.56
C PRO A 71 -10.68 0.94 8.27
N GLU A 72 -11.07 1.46 9.43
CA GLU A 72 -12.06 0.79 10.29
C GLU A 72 -13.49 0.86 9.76
N HIS A 73 -13.86 1.96 9.11
CA HIS A 73 -15.23 2.24 8.67
C HIS A 73 -15.35 2.56 7.17
N MET A 74 -14.25 2.41 6.43
CA MET A 74 -14.19 2.68 4.99
C MET A 74 -13.91 1.40 4.20
N HIS A 75 -14.26 1.43 2.92
CA HIS A 75 -13.83 0.41 1.98
C HIS A 75 -12.40 0.73 1.53
N CYS A 76 -11.55 -0.28 1.45
CA CYS A 76 -10.28 -0.22 0.76
C CYS A 76 -10.29 -1.22 -0.40
N LEU A 77 -9.33 -1.06 -1.30
CA LEU A 77 -9.05 -2.06 -2.31
C LEU A 77 -8.11 -3.09 -1.69
N ALA A 78 -8.23 -4.35 -2.09
CA ALA A 78 -7.26 -5.39 -1.77
C ALA A 78 -6.95 -6.18 -3.03
N ALA A 79 -5.67 -6.47 -3.23
CA ALA A 79 -5.23 -7.36 -4.29
C ALA A 79 -4.68 -8.64 -3.68
N PHE A 80 -5.04 -9.79 -4.24
CA PHE A 80 -4.48 -11.07 -3.86
C PHE A 80 -4.44 -12.03 -5.04
N TYR A 81 -3.63 -13.07 -4.92
CA TYR A 81 -3.54 -14.15 -5.89
C TYR A 81 -4.47 -15.30 -5.47
N GLY A 82 -5.28 -15.79 -6.39
CA GLY A 82 -6.25 -16.85 -6.13
C GLY A 82 -7.00 -17.32 -7.37
N PRO A 83 -8.04 -18.17 -7.21
CA PRO A 83 -8.86 -18.66 -8.31
C PRO A 83 -9.68 -17.52 -8.94
N SER A 84 -9.62 -17.42 -10.26
CA SER A 84 -10.42 -16.49 -11.05
C SER A 84 -11.90 -16.71 -10.76
N THR A 85 -12.63 -15.63 -10.48
CA THR A 85 -14.06 -15.68 -10.20
C THR A 85 -14.74 -14.49 -10.88
N PRO A 86 -16.02 -14.60 -11.27
CA PRO A 86 -16.73 -13.52 -11.94
C PRO A 86 -16.77 -12.24 -11.08
N PRO A 87 -16.61 -11.05 -11.69
CA PRO A 87 -16.73 -9.78 -10.97
C PRO A 87 -18.11 -9.65 -10.33
N ASN A 88 -18.22 -8.78 -9.32
CA ASN A 88 -19.40 -8.61 -8.46
C ASN A 88 -19.77 -9.81 -7.59
N THR A 89 -18.91 -10.84 -7.51
CA THR A 89 -19.08 -11.94 -6.54
C THR A 89 -18.77 -11.48 -5.12
N GLY A 90 -19.63 -11.83 -4.18
CA GLY A 90 -19.45 -11.55 -2.75
C GLY A 90 -18.29 -12.34 -2.14
N LEU A 91 -17.51 -11.68 -1.29
CA LEU A 91 -16.35 -12.24 -0.60
C LEU A 91 -16.53 -12.13 0.91
N LEU A 92 -16.23 -13.24 1.61
CA LEU A 92 -16.09 -13.27 3.07
C LEU A 92 -14.66 -13.61 3.44
N ALA A 93 -14.11 -12.91 4.42
CA ALA A 93 -12.75 -13.14 4.87
C ALA A 93 -12.71 -13.45 6.37
N PHE A 94 -11.88 -14.41 6.74
CA PHE A 94 -11.75 -14.95 8.08
C PHE A 94 -10.28 -14.93 8.51
N GLN A 95 -10.06 -14.63 9.78
CA GLN A 95 -8.78 -14.85 10.43
C GLN A 95 -8.86 -16.15 11.23
N SER A 96 -7.83 -17.00 11.14
CA SER A 96 -7.77 -18.28 11.84
C SER A 96 -7.52 -18.06 13.34
N ASP A 97 -8.56 -17.67 14.07
CA ASP A 97 -8.57 -17.54 15.53
C ASP A 97 -9.73 -18.35 16.11
N SER A 98 -9.42 -19.49 16.72
CA SER A 98 -10.39 -20.46 17.23
C SER A 98 -11.26 -19.94 18.39
N LYS A 99 -10.77 -18.95 19.15
CA LYS A 99 -11.34 -18.48 20.43
C LYS A 99 -12.21 -17.21 20.35
N LYS A 100 -12.51 -16.69 19.16
CA LYS A 100 -13.28 -15.43 19.02
C LYS A 100 -14.79 -15.68 18.92
N THR A 101 -15.57 -14.86 19.65
CA THR A 101 -17.04 -14.79 19.57
C THR A 101 -17.52 -14.39 18.17
N PHE A 102 -16.74 -13.57 17.45
CA PHE A 102 -17.00 -13.18 16.07
C PHE A 102 -15.80 -13.48 15.17
N ARG A 103 -16.01 -14.36 14.17
CA ARG A 103 -14.93 -14.93 13.32
C ARG A 103 -14.76 -14.24 11.98
N ILE A 104 -15.78 -13.56 11.47
CA ILE A 104 -15.68 -12.84 10.20
C ILE A 104 -14.79 -11.61 10.43
N SER A 105 -13.79 -11.42 9.58
CA SER A 105 -12.84 -10.33 9.70
C SER A 105 -13.19 -9.18 8.75
N ALA A 106 -13.54 -9.53 7.52
CA ALA A 106 -13.91 -8.55 6.51
C ALA A 106 -14.93 -9.14 5.53
N THR A 107 -15.65 -8.22 4.90
CA THR A 107 -16.63 -8.49 3.85
C THR A 107 -16.21 -7.68 2.63
N GLY A 108 -16.41 -8.22 1.44
CA GLY A 108 -16.06 -7.52 0.22
C GLY A 108 -16.82 -8.02 -0.98
N VAL A 109 -16.51 -7.39 -2.10
CA VAL A 109 -17.02 -7.75 -3.43
C VAL A 109 -15.85 -7.72 -4.40
N LEU A 110 -15.79 -8.69 -5.29
CA LEU A 110 -14.81 -8.69 -6.38
C LEU A 110 -15.13 -7.58 -7.38
N LEU A 111 -14.12 -6.80 -7.77
CA LEU A 111 -14.29 -5.74 -8.75
C LEU A 111 -13.89 -6.22 -10.14
N GLU A 112 -12.64 -6.65 -10.28
CA GLU A 112 -12.06 -6.94 -11.58
C GLU A 112 -10.95 -8.00 -11.48
N LEU A 113 -10.81 -8.74 -12.59
CA LEU A 113 -9.73 -9.67 -12.87
C LEU A 113 -8.75 -8.95 -13.78
N GLU A 114 -7.55 -8.65 -13.29
CA GLU A 114 -6.51 -7.99 -14.09
C GLU A 114 -5.24 -8.84 -14.08
N ALA A 115 -4.50 -8.83 -15.18
CA ALA A 115 -3.25 -9.58 -15.27
C ALA A 115 -2.16 -9.00 -14.34
N SER A 116 -2.20 -7.70 -14.07
CA SER A 116 -1.21 -7.01 -13.24
C SER A 116 -1.79 -5.75 -12.58
N PHE A 117 -1.53 -5.57 -11.28
CA PHE A 117 -1.89 -4.34 -10.56
C PHE A 117 -0.65 -3.53 -10.20
N ASN A 118 -0.63 -2.25 -10.58
CA ASN A 118 0.45 -1.32 -10.21
C ASN A 118 0.21 -0.71 -8.82
N ILE A 119 0.47 -1.48 -7.77
CA ILE A 119 0.39 -1.02 -6.38
C ILE A 119 1.70 -0.36 -5.98
N VAL A 120 1.66 0.93 -5.65
CA VAL A 120 2.84 1.72 -5.30
C VAL A 120 2.88 2.04 -3.81
N LYS A 121 4.06 1.91 -3.21
CA LYS A 121 4.30 2.30 -1.81
C LYS A 121 5.08 3.61 -1.77
N LYS A 122 4.60 4.56 -0.96
CA LYS A 122 5.31 5.82 -0.75
C LYS A 122 6.56 5.57 0.10
N LEU A 123 7.73 5.89 -0.44
CA LEU A 123 8.99 5.99 0.30
C LEU A 123 9.26 7.47 0.58
N LYS A 124 9.66 7.80 1.81
CA LYS A 124 10.14 9.14 2.17
C LYS A 124 11.63 9.04 2.47
N LEU A 125 12.44 9.72 1.67
CA LEU A 125 13.83 9.99 2.01
C LEU A 125 13.83 11.21 2.92
N VAL A 126 14.51 11.11 4.06
CA VAL A 126 14.55 12.14 5.09
C VAL A 126 15.98 12.63 5.20
N GLY A 127 16.18 13.94 5.29
CA GLY A 127 17.48 14.53 5.51
C GLY A 127 17.36 15.78 6.37
N CYS A 128 18.50 16.25 6.85
CA CYS A 128 18.60 17.34 7.81
C CYS A 128 19.35 18.53 7.21
N PRO A 129 18.83 19.77 7.31
CA PRO A 129 19.55 20.94 6.83
C PRO A 129 20.71 21.27 7.77
N PHE A 130 21.96 21.19 7.28
CA PHE A 130 23.13 21.53 8.10
C PHE A 130 23.60 22.97 7.90
N LYS A 131 23.27 23.64 6.78
CA LYS A 131 23.60 25.06 6.53
C LYS A 131 22.45 25.71 5.77
N VAL A 132 21.92 26.82 6.30
CA VAL A 132 20.75 27.49 5.76
C VAL A 132 21.10 28.92 5.40
N ASN A 133 20.86 29.28 4.14
CA ASN A 133 20.95 30.63 3.62
C ASN A 133 19.52 31.20 3.46
N LYS A 134 19.32 32.27 2.67
CA LYS A 134 17.96 32.82 2.44
C LYS A 134 17.05 31.79 1.75
N ASN A 135 17.30 31.48 0.48
CA ASN A 135 16.47 30.57 -0.32
C ASN A 135 17.19 29.26 -0.68
N THR A 136 18.41 29.08 -0.16
CA THR A 136 19.20 27.87 -0.39
C THR A 136 19.54 27.23 0.94
N ALA A 137 19.61 25.90 0.95
CA ALA A 137 20.08 25.15 2.09
C ALA A 137 20.91 23.96 1.63
N PHE A 138 21.85 23.56 2.47
CA PHE A 138 22.62 22.36 2.30
C PHE A 138 22.10 21.28 3.23
N ILE A 139 21.84 20.10 2.67
CA ILE A 139 21.16 18.99 3.33
C ILE A 139 22.16 17.83 3.43
N LYS A 140 22.17 17.19 4.60
CA LYS A 140 22.92 15.97 4.88
C LYS A 140 21.97 14.84 5.29
N ASP A 141 22.49 13.63 5.37
CA ASP A 141 21.81 12.42 5.86
C ASP A 141 20.59 11.96 5.03
N MET A 142 20.38 12.54 3.83
CA MET A 142 19.32 12.09 2.89
C MET A 142 19.79 11.02 1.92
N PHE A 143 21.05 11.12 1.51
CA PHE A 143 21.73 10.25 0.55
C PHE A 143 23.09 9.87 1.13
N ASN A 144 23.64 8.75 0.66
CA ASN A 144 24.95 8.28 1.12
C ASN A 144 26.08 8.61 0.15
N SER A 145 25.77 8.82 -1.13
CA SER A 145 26.78 9.04 -2.16
C SER A 145 26.43 10.20 -3.09
N SER A 146 27.45 10.82 -3.67
CA SER A 146 27.29 11.83 -4.71
C SER A 146 26.59 11.31 -5.97
N LEU A 147 26.70 10.01 -6.27
CA LEU A 147 25.98 9.34 -7.37
C LEU A 147 24.46 9.28 -7.13
N GLU A 148 24.04 9.02 -5.90
CA GLU A 148 22.62 9.08 -5.53
C GLU A 148 22.08 10.50 -5.71
N VAL A 149 22.82 11.51 -5.25
CA VAL A 149 22.43 12.91 -5.42
C VAL A 149 22.29 13.26 -6.91
N ALA A 150 23.24 12.86 -7.75
CA ALA A 150 23.19 13.11 -9.19
C ALA A 150 21.94 12.47 -9.84
N LYS A 151 21.52 11.29 -9.39
CA LYS A 151 20.29 10.64 -9.85
C LYS A 151 19.01 11.41 -9.48
N PHE A 152 19.04 12.14 -8.36
CA PHE A 152 17.93 12.94 -7.87
C PHE A 152 18.11 14.45 -8.13
N GLU A 153 19.06 14.86 -8.97
CA GLU A 153 19.23 16.25 -9.37
C GLU A 153 17.97 16.76 -10.09
N GLY A 154 17.48 17.93 -9.68
CA GLY A 154 16.23 18.50 -10.17
C GLY A 154 14.95 17.92 -9.53
N ALA A 155 15.05 16.92 -8.65
CA ALA A 155 13.89 16.33 -7.98
C ALA A 155 13.21 17.34 -7.03
N ALA A 156 11.88 17.25 -6.95
CA ALA A 156 11.09 18.05 -6.02
C ALA A 156 11.21 17.52 -4.59
N ILE A 157 11.52 18.41 -3.65
CA ILE A 157 11.59 18.13 -2.22
C ILE A 157 10.60 19.01 -1.46
N ARG A 158 10.23 18.58 -0.26
CA ARG A 158 9.30 19.32 0.59
C ARG A 158 9.68 19.15 2.05
N THR A 159 9.68 20.25 2.80
CA THR A 159 9.91 20.22 4.25
C THR A 159 8.65 19.83 5.02
N VAL A 160 8.81 19.51 6.31
CA VAL A 160 7.69 19.18 7.19
C VAL A 160 6.73 20.37 7.33
N SER A 161 7.26 21.60 7.35
CA SER A 161 6.49 22.85 7.36
C SER A 161 5.77 23.15 6.04
N GLY A 162 5.96 22.31 5.01
CA GLY A 162 5.24 22.40 3.75
C GLY A 162 5.94 23.21 2.65
N ILE A 163 7.10 23.82 2.93
CA ILE A 163 7.89 24.62 1.98
C ILE A 163 8.39 23.70 0.87
N ARG A 164 8.12 24.07 -0.39
CA ARG A 164 8.57 23.31 -1.55
C ARG A 164 9.99 23.73 -1.94
N GLY A 165 10.72 22.80 -2.52
CA GLY A 165 12.07 23.04 -3.00
C GLY A 165 12.50 22.06 -4.07
N GLN A 166 13.74 22.22 -4.51
CA GLN A 166 14.34 21.41 -5.55
C GLN A 166 15.78 21.04 -5.18
N VAL A 167 16.16 19.79 -5.42
CA VAL A 167 17.55 19.34 -5.38
C VAL A 167 18.31 20.04 -6.51
N LYS A 168 19.42 20.70 -6.19
CA LYS A 168 20.35 21.25 -7.18
C LYS A 168 21.52 20.28 -7.35
N LYS A 169 22.67 20.58 -6.75
CA LYS A 169 23.92 19.87 -7.03
C LYS A 169 24.48 19.23 -5.77
N GLY A 170 25.08 18.05 -5.92
CA GLY A 170 25.90 17.41 -4.89
C GLY A 170 27.14 18.22 -4.56
N LEU A 171 27.53 18.20 -3.29
CA LEU A 171 28.81 18.75 -2.85
C LEU A 171 29.92 17.73 -3.11
N LYS A 172 31.15 18.22 -3.29
CA LYS A 172 32.34 17.39 -3.49
C LYS A 172 33.07 17.05 -2.19
N GLU A 173 32.90 17.89 -1.17
CA GLU A 173 33.64 17.79 0.09
C GLU A 173 33.10 16.65 0.96
N ASP A 174 31.78 16.50 1.03
CA ASP A 174 31.11 15.46 1.82
C ASP A 174 30.18 14.63 0.91
N ASP A 175 30.43 13.32 0.86
CA ASP A 175 29.60 12.39 0.09
C ASP A 175 28.14 12.36 0.61
N GLY A 176 27.19 12.31 -0.33
CA GLY A 176 25.75 12.28 -0.02
C GLY A 176 25.14 13.64 0.37
N THR A 177 25.96 14.68 0.55
CA THR A 177 25.45 16.03 0.83
C THR A 177 25.15 16.80 -0.45
N PHE A 178 24.13 17.66 -0.40
CA PHE A 178 23.70 18.39 -1.58
C PHE A 178 23.14 19.78 -1.25
N ARG A 179 23.20 20.66 -2.25
CA ARG A 179 22.55 21.97 -2.23
C ARG A 179 21.12 21.85 -2.76
N ALA A 180 20.18 22.44 -2.04
CA ALA A 180 18.80 22.60 -2.47
C ALA A 180 18.37 24.06 -2.45
N THR A 181 17.38 24.39 -3.28
CA THR A 181 16.69 25.68 -3.30
C THR A 181 15.27 25.50 -2.77
N PHE A 182 14.79 26.44 -1.96
CA PHE A 182 13.45 26.44 -1.38
C PHE A 182 12.72 27.75 -1.68
N GLU A 183 11.38 27.71 -1.63
CA GLU A 183 10.52 28.90 -1.81
C GLU A 183 10.73 29.94 -0.70
N ASP A 184 11.00 29.47 0.53
CA ASP A 184 11.21 30.31 1.71
C ASP A 184 12.35 29.78 2.59
N LYS A 185 12.81 30.61 3.52
CA LYS A 185 13.91 30.31 4.44
C LYS A 185 13.54 29.17 5.39
N LEU A 186 14.41 28.18 5.48
CA LEU A 186 14.25 27.08 6.43
C LEU A 186 14.55 27.53 7.86
N LEU A 187 13.82 26.96 8.82
CA LEU A 187 14.15 27.03 10.23
C LEU A 187 15.00 25.81 10.60
N ARG A 188 16.07 26.03 11.37
CA ARG A 188 16.76 24.92 12.05
C ARG A 188 15.98 24.63 13.33
N SER A 189 15.45 23.42 13.44
CA SER A 189 14.81 22.86 14.63
C SER A 189 15.53 21.60 15.05
#